data_AF-A0A7K0XL32-F1
#
_entry.id   AF-A0A7K0XL32-F1
#
_cell.length_a   1.000
_cell.length_b   1.000
_cell.length_c   1.000
_cell.angle_alpha   90.00
_cell.angle_beta   90.00
_cell.angle_gamma   90.00
#
_symmetry.space_group_name_H-M   'P 1'
#
loop_
_entity.id
_entity.type
_entity.pdbx_description
1 polymer ?
#
loop_
_entity_poly.entity_id
_entity_poly.type
_entity_poly.pdbx_seq_one_letter_code
_entity_poly.pdbx_strand_id
1 'polypeptide(L)'
;GVGAASVDFQVGTGRMPMADMSQQAMRKKPIYNEEQTAALAAYVASLAPGPDVINEAQLTYERDGNTAEGGELFRTNCAMCHNFAGQGGALTRGKYAPTLMGVDAKHIYEAMITGPQSMPVFSDKTITPEEKLSIIKWIKAAEKEPNLGGAALGRVGPVTEGLLVWTLGLGLLIGIAVWLTMKAK
;
A
#
# COMPACT_ATOMS: atom_id res chain seq x y z
N GLY A 1 -7.96 -22.75 -8.04
CA GLY A 1 -9.00 -21.71 -8.12
C GLY A 1 -8.44 -20.40 -7.60
N VAL A 2 -9.17 -19.30 -7.77
CA VAL A 2 -8.73 -17.97 -7.30
C VAL A 2 -8.79 -17.81 -5.76
N GLY A 3 -9.57 -18.66 -5.08
CA GLY A 3 -9.73 -18.67 -3.61
C GLY A 3 -10.69 -17.61 -3.08
N ALA A 4 -11.19 -17.84 -1.86
CA ALA A 4 -12.10 -16.92 -1.17
C ALA A 4 -11.41 -15.57 -0.87
N ALA A 5 -10.13 -15.58 -0.50
CA ALA A 5 -9.35 -14.36 -0.23
C ALA A 5 -9.29 -13.40 -1.42
N SER A 6 -9.25 -13.93 -2.65
CA SER A 6 -9.21 -13.09 -3.85
C SER A 6 -10.53 -12.36 -4.05
N VAL A 7 -11.65 -13.02 -3.74
CA VAL A 7 -12.97 -12.40 -3.80
C VAL A 7 -13.12 -11.36 -2.71
N ASP A 8 -12.77 -11.70 -1.47
CA ASP A 8 -12.83 -10.78 -0.33
C ASP A 8 -12.00 -9.52 -0.59
N PHE A 9 -10.75 -9.70 -1.05
CA PHE A 9 -9.90 -8.58 -1.42
C PHE A 9 -10.50 -7.74 -2.57
N GLN A 10 -10.84 -8.34 -3.71
CA GLN A 10 -11.25 -7.58 -4.89
C GLN A 10 -12.60 -6.88 -4.68
N VAL A 11 -13.54 -7.54 -4.01
CA VAL A 11 -14.89 -7.03 -3.78
C VAL A 11 -14.96 -6.13 -2.55
N GLY A 12 -14.33 -6.53 -1.44
CA GLY A 12 -14.25 -5.76 -0.20
C GLY A 12 -13.48 -4.45 -0.35
N THR A 13 -12.48 -4.42 -1.23
CA THR A 13 -11.81 -3.15 -1.61
C THR A 13 -12.55 -2.36 -2.70
N GLY A 14 -13.64 -2.88 -3.25
CA GLY A 14 -14.46 -2.22 -4.28
C GLY A 14 -13.82 -2.15 -5.67
N ARG A 15 -12.79 -2.96 -5.96
CA ARG A 15 -12.21 -3.08 -7.31
C ARG A 15 -13.12 -3.87 -8.24
N MET A 16 -13.80 -4.87 -7.68
CA MET A 16 -14.84 -5.66 -8.31
C MET A 16 -16.20 -5.34 -7.67
N PRO A 17 -17.30 -5.31 -8.44
CA PRO A 17 -17.38 -5.51 -9.90
C PRO A 17 -16.73 -4.40 -10.71
N MET A 18 -16.00 -4.79 -11.76
CA MET A 18 -15.30 -3.87 -12.64
C MET A 18 -16.26 -3.32 -13.71
N ALA A 19 -16.37 -2.00 -13.78
CA ALA A 19 -17.18 -1.29 -14.79
C ALA A 19 -16.34 -0.74 -15.95
N ASP A 20 -15.02 -0.64 -15.78
CA ASP A 20 -14.09 -0.05 -16.74
C ASP A 20 -12.89 -0.99 -16.93
N MET A 21 -12.58 -1.30 -18.19
CA MET A 21 -11.50 -2.20 -18.60
C MET A 21 -10.20 -1.42 -18.89
N SER A 22 -9.92 -0.38 -18.11
CA SER A 22 -8.68 0.39 -18.18
C SER A 22 -7.47 -0.44 -17.73
N GLN A 23 -6.27 0.14 -17.81
CA GLN A 23 -5.01 -0.59 -17.61
C GLN A 23 -4.89 -1.29 -16.25
N GLN A 24 -5.63 -0.84 -15.24
CA GLN A 24 -5.65 -1.41 -13.89
C GLN A 24 -6.99 -1.15 -13.20
N ALA A 25 -7.50 -2.15 -12.47
CA ALA A 25 -8.73 -1.99 -11.72
C ALA A 25 -8.50 -1.09 -10.50
N MET A 26 -9.07 0.11 -10.55
CA MET A 26 -8.98 1.10 -9.48
C MET A 26 -9.82 0.70 -8.27
N ARG A 27 -9.35 1.07 -7.07
CA ARG A 27 -10.17 1.01 -5.84
C ARG A 27 -11.35 1.96 -6.00
N LYS A 28 -12.55 1.50 -5.65
CA LYS A 28 -13.79 2.31 -5.65
C LYS A 28 -14.52 2.11 -4.33
N LYS A 29 -15.62 2.83 -4.15
CA LYS A 29 -16.54 2.55 -3.05
C LYS A 29 -17.10 1.12 -3.24
N PRO A 30 -16.99 0.22 -2.25
CA PRO A 30 -17.57 -1.11 -2.33
C PRO A 30 -19.07 -1.03 -2.59
N ILE A 31 -19.55 -1.87 -3.51
CA ILE A 31 -20.98 -1.98 -3.85
C ILE A 31 -21.67 -2.97 -2.91
N TYR A 32 -20.96 -4.04 -2.54
CA TYR A 32 -21.42 -5.05 -1.60
C TYR A 32 -21.00 -4.69 -0.18
N ASN A 33 -21.82 -5.08 0.79
CA ASN A 33 -21.44 -5.05 2.19
C ASN A 33 -20.56 -6.27 2.55
N GLU A 34 -20.09 -6.32 3.80
CA GLU A 34 -19.21 -7.38 4.29
C GLU A 34 -19.86 -8.77 4.24
N GLU A 35 -21.12 -8.89 4.66
CA GLU A 35 -21.88 -10.16 4.65
C GLU A 35 -22.06 -10.70 3.22
N GLN A 36 -22.40 -9.84 2.27
CA GLN A 36 -22.53 -10.20 0.85
C GLN A 36 -21.19 -10.58 0.24
N THR A 37 -20.12 -9.90 0.62
CA THR A 37 -18.75 -10.21 0.18
C THR A 37 -18.32 -11.59 0.68
N ALA A 38 -18.57 -11.89 1.95
CA ALA A 38 -18.30 -13.19 2.55
C ALA A 38 -19.12 -14.31 1.88
N ALA A 39 -20.41 -14.06 1.60
CA ALA A 39 -21.27 -15.03 0.90
C ALA A 39 -20.75 -15.32 -0.52
N LEU A 40 -20.30 -14.30 -1.25
CA LEU A 40 -19.72 -14.46 -2.59
C LEU A 40 -18.38 -15.21 -2.53
N ALA A 41 -17.54 -14.90 -1.54
CA ALA A 41 -16.26 -15.57 -1.33
C ALA A 41 -16.46 -17.06 -1.01
N ALA A 42 -17.42 -17.39 -0.14
CA ALA A 42 -17.79 -18.76 0.20
C ALA A 42 -18.33 -19.53 -1.02
N TYR A 43 -19.16 -18.89 -1.84
CA TYR A 43 -19.65 -19.49 -3.08
C TYR A 43 -18.51 -19.83 -4.03
N VAL A 44 -17.56 -18.90 -4.26
CA VAL A 44 -16.40 -19.15 -5.14
C VAL A 44 -15.48 -20.24 -4.58
N ALA A 45 -15.26 -20.30 -3.28
CA ALA A 45 -14.50 -21.37 -2.63
C ALA A 45 -15.15 -22.76 -2.82
N SER A 46 -16.48 -22.84 -2.89
CA SER A 46 -17.17 -24.11 -3.14
C SER A 46 -16.93 -24.69 -4.55
N LEU A 47 -16.54 -23.84 -5.51
CA LEU A 47 -16.32 -24.23 -6.90
C LEU A 47 -14.90 -24.74 -7.17
N ALA A 48 -13.90 -24.24 -6.45
CA ALA A 48 -12.51 -24.64 -6.62
C ALA A 48 -11.65 -24.27 -5.40
N PRO A 49 -10.60 -25.07 -5.08
CA PRO A 49 -9.68 -24.73 -4.00
C PRO A 49 -8.89 -23.45 -4.30
N GLY A 50 -8.48 -22.74 -3.25
CA GLY A 50 -7.62 -21.56 -3.32
C GLY A 50 -7.36 -20.98 -1.93
N PRO A 51 -6.68 -19.82 -1.84
CA PRO A 51 -6.41 -19.20 -0.55
C PRO A 51 -7.69 -18.81 0.19
N ASP A 52 -7.77 -19.16 1.47
CA ASP A 52 -8.88 -18.80 2.35
C ASP A 52 -8.74 -17.38 2.89
N VAL A 53 -9.87 -16.77 3.21
CA VAL A 53 -9.94 -15.46 3.86
C VAL A 53 -9.28 -15.54 5.24
N ILE A 54 -8.41 -14.58 5.56
CA ILE A 54 -7.83 -14.50 6.91
C ILE A 54 -8.89 -13.97 7.87
N ASN A 55 -9.08 -14.67 9.00
CA ASN A 55 -10.00 -14.23 10.04
C ASN A 55 -9.29 -13.38 11.11
N GLU A 56 -10.07 -12.69 11.94
CA GLU A 56 -9.53 -11.83 12.99
C GLU A 56 -8.66 -12.58 14.01
N ALA A 57 -8.97 -13.86 14.30
CA ALA A 57 -8.21 -14.66 15.24
C ALA A 57 -6.81 -15.01 14.73
N GLN A 58 -6.60 -15.01 13.41
CA GLN A 58 -5.30 -15.21 12.76
C GLN A 58 -4.54 -13.90 12.53
N LEU A 59 -5.24 -12.77 12.45
CA LEU A 59 -4.65 -11.46 12.16
C LEU A 59 -4.03 -10.80 13.40
N THR A 60 -3.18 -11.53 14.12
CA THR A 60 -2.58 -11.15 15.41
C THR A 60 -1.28 -10.35 15.26
N TYR A 61 -1.16 -9.55 14.20
CA TYR A 61 0.08 -8.86 13.83
C TYR A 61 0.63 -7.94 14.93
N GLU A 62 -0.23 -7.34 15.75
CA GLU A 62 0.20 -6.47 16.85
C GLU A 62 0.99 -7.25 17.91
N ARG A 63 0.53 -8.46 18.23
CA ARG A 63 1.15 -9.33 19.23
C ARG A 63 2.33 -10.10 18.65
N ASP A 64 2.13 -10.74 17.51
CA ASP A 64 3.02 -11.79 17.00
C ASP A 64 4.00 -11.27 15.94
N GLY A 65 3.70 -10.15 15.28
CA GLY A 65 4.59 -9.57 14.28
C GLY A 65 5.83 -8.91 14.91
N ASN A 66 6.92 -8.86 14.14
CA ASN A 66 8.13 -8.13 14.48
C ASN A 66 8.35 -6.96 13.50
N THR A 67 8.37 -5.73 14.02
CA THR A 67 8.50 -4.52 13.19
C THR A 67 9.85 -4.43 12.46
N ALA A 68 10.95 -4.88 13.08
CA ALA A 68 12.27 -4.80 12.49
C ALA A 68 12.42 -5.78 11.34
N GLU A 69 12.06 -7.05 11.58
CA GLU A 69 12.01 -8.10 10.57
C GLU A 69 11.04 -7.74 9.44
N GLY A 70 9.83 -7.26 9.78
CA GLY A 70 8.85 -6.80 8.81
C GLY A 70 9.37 -5.69 7.90
N GLY A 71 10.19 -4.77 8.43
CA GLY A 71 10.82 -3.72 7.65
C GLY A 71 11.95 -4.22 6.74
N GLU A 72 12.67 -5.25 7.13
CA GLU A 72 13.64 -5.92 6.25
C GLU A 72 12.93 -6.67 5.12
N LEU A 73 11.92 -7.47 5.45
CA LEU A 73 11.10 -8.21 4.49
C LEU A 73 10.41 -7.27 3.50
N PHE A 74 9.83 -6.16 3.98
CA PHE A 74 9.18 -5.19 3.11
C PHE A 74 10.17 -4.51 2.16
N ARG A 75 11.36 -4.10 2.64
CA ARG A 75 12.37 -3.45 1.80
C ARG A 75 12.92 -4.39 0.73
N THR A 76 13.05 -5.67 1.04
CA THR A 76 13.56 -6.69 0.11
C THR A 76 12.51 -7.17 -0.90
N ASN A 77 11.22 -7.21 -0.52
CA ASN A 77 10.19 -7.83 -1.36
C ASN A 77 9.13 -6.86 -1.94
N CYS A 78 8.90 -5.71 -1.31
CA CYS A 78 7.73 -4.87 -1.59
C CYS A 78 8.07 -3.42 -1.97
N ALA A 79 9.12 -2.85 -1.36
CA ALA A 79 9.47 -1.43 -1.50
C ALA A 79 9.82 -1.02 -2.94
N MET A 80 10.27 -1.96 -3.77
CA MET A 80 10.54 -1.72 -5.20
C MET A 80 9.30 -1.24 -5.96
N CYS A 81 8.10 -1.67 -5.54
CA CYS A 81 6.85 -1.23 -6.12
C CYS A 81 6.16 -0.18 -5.24
N HIS A 82 6.09 -0.43 -3.93
CA HIS A 82 5.28 0.38 -3.01
C HIS A 82 6.01 1.54 -2.34
N ASN A 83 7.24 1.86 -2.76
CA ASN A 83 8.13 2.82 -2.10
C ASN A 83 8.54 2.38 -0.69
N PHE A 84 9.69 2.85 -0.19
CA PHE A 84 10.24 2.47 1.12
C PHE A 84 9.30 2.80 2.30
N ALA A 85 8.44 3.81 2.17
CA ALA A 85 7.45 4.22 3.16
C ALA A 85 6.02 3.75 2.81
N GLY A 86 5.86 2.82 1.86
CA GLY A 86 4.55 2.29 1.48
C GLY A 86 3.64 3.27 0.75
N GLN A 87 4.18 4.35 0.16
CA GLN A 87 3.40 5.39 -0.52
C GLN A 87 2.90 5.01 -1.92
N GLY A 88 3.39 3.90 -2.47
CA GLY A 88 3.11 3.49 -3.84
C GLY A 88 4.17 3.98 -4.84
N GLY A 89 3.97 3.65 -6.11
CA GLY A 89 4.93 3.95 -7.16
C GLY A 89 4.39 3.66 -8.56
N ALA A 90 5.00 4.27 -9.58
CA ALA A 90 4.63 4.00 -10.96
C ALA A 90 5.10 2.60 -11.40
N LEU A 91 4.28 1.92 -12.19
CA LEU A 91 4.61 0.66 -12.85
C LEU A 91 4.59 0.85 -14.38
N THR A 92 4.99 -0.19 -15.09
CA THR A 92 4.99 -0.16 -16.56
C THR A 92 3.56 -0.12 -17.12
N ARG A 93 3.42 0.38 -18.36
CA ARG A 93 2.15 0.38 -19.12
C ARG A 93 1.00 1.12 -18.43
N GLY A 94 1.29 2.21 -17.73
CA GLY A 94 0.28 3.06 -17.10
C GLY A 94 -0.36 2.47 -15.83
N LYS A 95 0.17 1.35 -15.33
CA LYS A 95 -0.20 0.81 -14.01
C LYS A 95 0.58 1.52 -12.91
N TYR A 96 0.15 1.35 -11.67
CA TYR A 96 0.84 1.83 -10.48
C TYR A 96 0.61 0.89 -9.30
N ALA A 97 1.56 0.90 -8.37
CA ALA A 97 1.41 0.29 -7.06
C ALA A 97 0.67 1.31 -6.15
N PRO A 98 -0.46 0.94 -5.55
CA PRO A 98 -1.20 1.84 -4.67
C PRO A 98 -0.44 2.10 -3.37
N THR A 99 -0.78 3.19 -2.69
CA THR A 99 -0.37 3.41 -1.30
C THR A 99 -0.91 2.31 -0.39
N LEU A 100 -0.13 1.93 0.61
CA LEU A 100 -0.49 0.98 1.66
C LEU A 100 -1.01 1.69 2.92
N MET A 101 -0.96 3.02 2.95
CA MET A 101 -1.47 3.82 4.06
C MET A 101 -3.00 3.79 4.08
N GLY A 102 -3.60 3.62 5.27
CA GLY A 102 -5.06 3.54 5.42
C GLY A 102 -5.69 2.28 4.84
N VAL A 103 -4.90 1.24 4.54
CA VAL A 103 -5.40 -0.06 4.07
C VAL A 103 -5.60 -0.98 5.27
N ASP A 104 -6.73 -1.67 5.32
CA ASP A 104 -7.01 -2.66 6.37
C ASP A 104 -5.94 -3.77 6.39
N ALA A 105 -5.53 -4.21 7.59
CA ALA A 105 -4.55 -5.28 7.76
C ALA A 105 -4.98 -6.59 7.08
N LYS A 106 -6.28 -6.91 7.07
CA LYS A 106 -6.86 -8.07 6.37
C LYS A 106 -6.55 -7.97 4.87
N HIS A 107 -6.86 -6.84 4.25
CA HIS A 107 -6.63 -6.63 2.83
C HIS A 107 -5.14 -6.60 2.46
N ILE A 108 -4.25 -6.17 3.37
CA ILE A 108 -2.80 -6.26 3.14
C ILE A 108 -2.38 -7.74 3.09
N TYR A 109 -2.85 -8.56 4.03
CA TYR A 109 -2.57 -10.00 4.04
C TYR A 109 -3.09 -10.68 2.78
N GLU A 110 -4.33 -10.41 2.41
CA GLU A 110 -4.96 -10.99 1.21
C GLU A 110 -4.26 -10.55 -0.07
N ALA A 111 -3.81 -9.30 -0.16
CA ALA A 111 -3.03 -8.83 -1.31
C ALA A 111 -1.74 -9.66 -1.47
N MET A 112 -1.05 -9.97 -0.37
CA MET A 112 0.17 -10.79 -0.43
C MET A 112 -0.11 -12.20 -0.95
N ILE A 113 -1.15 -12.86 -0.45
CA ILE A 113 -1.44 -14.26 -0.82
C ILE A 113 -2.15 -14.42 -2.17
N THR A 114 -2.81 -13.37 -2.65
CA THR A 114 -3.57 -13.42 -3.92
C THR A 114 -2.83 -12.80 -5.10
N GLY A 115 -1.83 -11.93 -4.85
CA GLY A 115 -1.06 -11.25 -5.89
C GLY A 115 -1.95 -10.46 -6.87
N PRO A 116 -2.68 -9.43 -6.41
CA PRO A 116 -3.63 -8.73 -7.26
C PRO A 116 -2.94 -7.99 -8.41
N GLN A 117 -3.50 -8.18 -9.61
CA GLN A 117 -3.09 -7.51 -10.85
C GLN A 117 -1.63 -7.75 -11.25
N SER A 118 -0.73 -6.80 -10.96
CA SER A 118 0.69 -6.88 -11.31
C SER A 118 1.57 -7.25 -10.11
N MET A 119 0.98 -7.39 -8.92
CA MET A 119 1.69 -7.84 -7.73
C MET A 119 1.93 -9.35 -7.80
N PRO A 120 3.15 -9.85 -7.53
CA PRO A 120 3.40 -11.29 -7.48
C PRO A 120 2.68 -11.94 -6.30
N VAL A 121 2.42 -13.23 -6.40
CA VAL A 121 1.82 -14.03 -5.33
C VAL A 121 2.89 -14.43 -4.32
N PHE A 122 2.74 -14.01 -3.07
CA PHE A 122 3.59 -14.39 -1.94
C PHE A 122 2.92 -15.53 -1.15
N SER A 123 3.10 -16.75 -1.65
CA SER A 123 2.62 -17.96 -0.99
C SER A 123 3.27 -18.18 0.38
N ASP A 124 2.66 -19.00 1.24
CA ASP A 124 3.23 -19.36 2.57
C ASP A 124 4.57 -20.09 2.50
N LYS A 125 4.98 -20.54 1.31
CA LYS A 125 6.31 -21.12 1.06
C LYS A 125 7.39 -20.08 0.77
N THR A 126 6.98 -18.86 0.41
CA THR A 126 7.87 -17.76 0.02
C THR A 126 7.98 -16.74 1.14
N ILE A 127 6.84 -16.38 1.75
CA ILE A 127 6.75 -15.55 2.94
C ILE A 127 5.80 -16.26 3.90
N THR A 128 6.27 -16.68 5.06
CA THR A 128 5.46 -17.43 6.03
C THR A 128 4.32 -16.58 6.58
N PRO A 129 3.28 -17.19 7.19
CA PRO A 129 2.23 -16.44 7.87
C PRO A 129 2.78 -15.47 8.93
N GLU A 130 3.78 -15.87 9.71
CA GLU A 130 4.42 -15.03 10.73
C GLU A 130 5.15 -13.85 10.09
N GLU A 131 5.91 -14.09 9.01
CA GLU A 131 6.59 -13.04 8.25
C GLU A 131 5.59 -12.04 7.63
N LYS A 132 4.44 -12.51 7.14
CA LYS A 132 3.35 -11.65 6.67
C LYS A 132 2.80 -10.75 7.78
N LEU A 133 2.61 -11.30 8.98
CA LEU A 133 2.21 -10.52 10.15
C LEU A 133 3.28 -9.48 10.53
N SER A 134 4.56 -9.83 10.46
CA SER A 134 5.69 -8.89 10.64
C SER A 134 5.64 -7.75 9.61
N ILE A 135 5.42 -8.03 8.32
CA ILE A 135 5.27 -7.02 7.27
C ILE A 135 4.09 -6.09 7.56
N ILE A 136 2.92 -6.63 7.94
CA ILE A 136 1.74 -5.83 8.29
C ILE A 136 2.03 -4.93 9.49
N LYS A 137 2.69 -5.46 10.54
CA LYS A 137 3.09 -4.67 11.71
C LYS A 137 4.01 -3.52 11.33
N TRP A 138 4.97 -3.76 10.43
CA TRP A 138 5.83 -2.71 9.91
C TRP A 138 5.05 -1.64 9.12
N ILE A 139 4.13 -2.04 8.21
CA ILE A 139 3.31 -1.08 7.45
C ILE A 139 2.49 -0.21 8.42
N LYS A 140 1.87 -0.83 9.43
CA LYS A 140 1.06 -0.13 10.43
C LYS A 140 1.87 0.75 11.35
N ALA A 141 3.13 0.40 11.63
CA ALA A 141 4.05 1.27 12.33
C ALA A 141 4.43 2.50 11.47
N ALA A 142 4.76 2.30 10.20
CA ALA A 142 5.10 3.37 9.26
C ALA A 142 3.93 4.35 9.03
N GLU A 143 2.69 3.83 9.02
CA GLU A 143 1.48 4.64 8.94
C GLU A 143 1.30 5.56 10.15
N LYS A 144 1.62 5.07 11.36
CA LYS A 144 1.48 5.82 12.62
C LYS A 144 2.70 6.67 12.96
N GLU A 145 3.82 6.50 12.26
CA GLU A 145 5.06 7.20 12.57
C GLU A 145 4.87 8.72 12.41
N PRO A 146 5.20 9.54 13.42
CA PRO A 146 5.10 10.99 13.32
C PRO A 146 6.14 11.56 12.35
N ASN A 147 5.89 12.77 11.83
CA ASN A 147 6.86 13.47 10.98
C ASN A 147 7.95 14.10 11.85
N LEU A 148 9.07 13.40 11.99
CA LEU A 148 10.25 13.92 12.69
C LEU A 148 11.01 14.85 11.74
N GLY A 149 11.21 16.12 12.14
CA GLY A 149 12.03 17.07 11.39
C GLY A 149 11.30 17.96 10.38
N GLY A 150 9.96 18.01 10.38
CA GLY A 150 9.19 18.98 9.60
C GLY A 150 8.03 18.36 8.81
N ALA A 151 7.65 19.00 7.71
CA ALA A 151 6.58 18.51 6.85
C ALA A 151 7.02 17.24 6.10
N ALA A 152 6.13 16.25 6.00
CA ALA A 152 6.44 14.94 5.40
C ALA A 152 6.64 14.96 3.88
N LEU A 153 6.11 15.99 3.20
CA LEU A 153 6.10 16.15 1.73
C LEU A 153 5.66 14.87 0.99
N GLY A 154 4.70 14.15 1.56
CA GLY A 154 4.16 12.90 1.02
C GLY A 154 5.03 11.66 1.21
N ARG A 155 6.18 11.74 1.90
CA ARG A 155 7.12 10.62 2.15
C ARG A 155 7.61 9.91 0.89
N VAL A 156 7.51 10.57 -0.27
CA VAL A 156 7.95 10.03 -1.57
C VAL A 156 9.47 10.17 -1.74
N GLY A 157 10.11 11.05 -0.96
CA GLY A 157 11.54 11.26 -0.90
C GLY A 157 12.01 12.48 -1.72
N PRO A 158 13.19 12.42 -2.36
CA PRO A 158 13.93 13.61 -2.80
C PRO A 158 13.25 14.41 -3.92
N VAL A 159 12.26 13.85 -4.61
CA VAL A 159 11.57 14.54 -5.71
C VAL A 159 10.67 15.66 -5.17
N THR A 160 9.83 15.37 -4.18
CA THR A 160 8.92 16.37 -3.59
C THR A 160 9.69 17.38 -2.75
N GLU A 161 10.70 16.91 -2.03
CA GLU A 161 11.66 17.76 -1.31
C GLU A 161 12.40 18.71 -2.26
N GLY A 162 12.94 18.18 -3.37
CA GLY A 162 13.66 18.96 -4.37
C GLY A 162 12.79 20.01 -5.04
N LEU A 163 11.53 19.68 -5.36
CA LEU A 163 10.58 20.65 -5.91
C LEU A 163 10.29 21.79 -4.93
N LEU A 164 10.15 21.49 -3.64
CA LEU A 164 9.93 22.51 -2.62
C LEU A 164 11.17 23.40 -2.46
N VAL A 165 12.37 22.81 -2.36
CA VAL A 165 13.62 23.58 -2.26
C VAL A 165 13.82 24.46 -3.50
N TRP A 166 13.50 23.95 -4.68
CA TRP A 166 13.64 24.71 -5.92
C TRP A 166 12.62 25.86 -6.00
N THR A 167 11.36 25.63 -5.66
CA THR A 167 10.31 26.67 -5.76
C THR A 167 10.38 27.70 -4.63
N LEU A 168 10.40 27.25 -3.37
CA LEU A 168 10.38 28.13 -2.21
C LEU A 168 11.78 28.54 -1.78
N GLY A 169 12.74 27.61 -1.77
CA GLY A 169 14.12 27.90 -1.34
C GLY A 169 14.80 28.86 -2.31
N LEU A 170 14.91 28.51 -3.59
CA LEU A 170 15.52 29.41 -4.58
C LEU A 170 14.67 30.65 -4.82
N GLY A 171 13.33 30.52 -4.84
CA GLY A 171 12.43 31.67 -4.96
C GLY A 171 12.65 32.71 -3.86
N LEU A 172 12.80 32.26 -2.60
CA LEU A 172 13.11 33.14 -1.47
C LEU A 172 14.50 33.79 -1.61
N LEU A 173 15.52 33.01 -1.98
CA LEU A 173 16.88 33.53 -2.17
C LEU A 173 16.95 34.60 -3.26
N ILE A 174 16.28 34.36 -4.40
CA ILE A 174 16.16 35.34 -5.49
C ILE A 174 15.42 36.60 -4.99
N GLY A 175 14.31 36.43 -4.27
CA GLY A 175 13.57 37.55 -3.69
C GLY A 175 14.42 38.41 -2.75
N ILE A 176 15.21 37.78 -1.89
CA ILE A 176 16.15 38.47 -0.99
C ILE A 176 17.22 39.21 -1.80
N ALA A 177 17.81 38.58 -2.81
CA ALA A 177 18.84 39.21 -3.64
C ALA A 177 18.31 40.45 -4.39
N VAL A 178 17.11 40.37 -4.95
CA VAL A 178 16.43 41.50 -5.60
C VAL A 178 16.14 42.60 -4.58
N TRP A 179 15.60 42.26 -3.41
CA TRP A 179 15.30 43.23 -2.35
C TRP A 179 16.55 43.99 -1.88
N LEU A 180 17.65 43.28 -1.61
CA LEU A 180 18.92 43.88 -1.22
C LEU A 180 19.45 44.83 -2.31
N THR A 181 19.37 44.42 -3.57
CA THR A 181 19.82 45.23 -4.71
C THR A 181 18.97 46.48 -4.90
N MET A 182 17.64 46.39 -4.71
CA MET A 182 16.74 47.55 -4.78
C MET A 182 16.98 48.55 -3.65
N LYS A 183 17.32 48.07 -2.45
CA LYS A 183 17.56 48.93 -1.27
C LYS A 183 18.95 49.57 -1.26
N ALA A 184 19.91 49.02 -2.01
CA ALA A 184 21.26 49.57 -2.16
C ALA A 184 21.34 50.76 -3.13
N LYS A 185 20.25 51.07 -3.82
CA LYS A 185 20.05 52.26 -4.65
C LYS A 185 19.32 53.34 -3.85
#